data_AF-A0A5C7PQE8-F1
#
_entry.id   AF-A0A5C7PQE8-F1
#
_cell.length_a   1.000
_cell.length_b   1.000
_cell.length_c   1.000
_cell.angle_alpha   90.00
_cell.angle_beta   90.00
_cell.angle_gamma   90.00
#
_symmetry.space_group_name_H-M   'P 1'
#
loop_
_entity.id
_entity.type
_entity.pdbx_description
1 polymer ?
#
loop_
_entity_poly.entity_id
_entity_poly.type
_entity_poly.pdbx_seq_one_letter_code
_entity_poly.pdbx_strand_id
1 'polypeptide(L)'
;MAFDLDRFQQARFEPRRDSLTVDALAAFFNDGEPPEWHVRGLNSNELHRALEAGKRQGSIESIVRALAASGDQANAVRQALGLTTGTPGEIAKRLEMLVMASERPRIEMTTAVKLAECFPIEFLSITNRISELTGQGFDLVKPAAASPQTTDSSSACDSPSSEAASSTSTDPT
;
A
#
# COMPACT_ATOMS: atom_id res chain seq x y z
N MET A 1 22.49 -22.19 0.27
CA MET A 1 22.12 -21.75 -1.09
C MET A 1 22.53 -20.30 -1.23
N ALA A 2 22.97 -19.88 -2.42
CA ALA A 2 23.29 -18.48 -2.71
C ALA A 2 22.02 -17.69 -3.06
N PHE A 3 22.10 -16.36 -2.96
CA PHE A 3 21.03 -15.45 -3.38
C PHE A 3 20.98 -15.35 -4.91
N ASP A 4 19.79 -15.50 -5.51
CA ASP A 4 19.56 -15.41 -6.95
C ASP A 4 19.31 -13.96 -7.37
N LEU A 5 20.33 -13.31 -7.92
CA LEU A 5 20.29 -11.90 -8.31
C LEU A 5 19.35 -11.67 -9.50
N ASP A 6 19.36 -12.55 -10.48
CA ASP A 6 18.57 -12.38 -11.71
C ASP A 6 17.08 -12.50 -11.38
N ARG A 7 16.71 -13.49 -10.56
CA ARG A 7 15.33 -13.67 -10.10
C ARG A 7 14.86 -12.48 -9.25
N PHE A 8 15.73 -11.89 -8.44
CA PHE A 8 15.38 -10.72 -7.64
C PHE A 8 15.14 -9.49 -8.52
N GLN A 9 15.96 -9.26 -9.55
CA GLN A 9 15.81 -8.11 -10.44
C GLN A 9 14.56 -8.20 -11.34
N GLN A 10 14.13 -9.42 -11.68
CA GLN A 10 12.93 -9.65 -12.48
C GLN A 10 11.64 -9.65 -11.66
N ALA A 11 11.75 -9.71 -10.33
CA ALA A 11 10.60 -9.72 -9.45
C ALA A 11 9.88 -8.37 -9.42
N ARG A 12 8.55 -8.42 -9.38
CA ARG A 12 7.72 -7.25 -9.10
C ARG A 12 7.42 -7.19 -7.61
N PHE A 13 7.70 -6.04 -7.00
CA PHE A 13 7.45 -5.78 -5.60
C PHE A 13 6.38 -4.71 -5.43
N GLU A 14 5.48 -4.91 -4.47
CA GLU A 14 4.49 -3.90 -4.10
C GLU A 14 4.51 -3.62 -2.59
N PRO A 15 4.21 -2.38 -2.16
CA PRO A 15 4.11 -2.08 -0.74
C PRO A 15 3.08 -3.00 -0.10
N ARG A 16 3.47 -3.63 1.01
CA ARG A 16 2.54 -4.40 1.84
C ARG A 16 1.45 -3.46 2.37
N ARG A 17 0.21 -3.93 2.40
CA ARG A 17 -0.96 -3.17 2.86
C ARG A 17 -1.65 -3.88 4.00
N ASP A 18 -2.31 -3.11 4.84
CA ASP A 18 -3.21 -3.65 5.85
C ASP A 18 -4.32 -2.67 6.23
N SER A 19 -5.37 -3.17 6.86
CA SER A 19 -6.42 -2.35 7.49
C SER A 19 -6.43 -2.54 9.00
N LEU A 20 -6.72 -1.45 9.71
CA LEU A 20 -6.94 -1.45 11.15
C LEU A 20 -8.33 -0.93 11.46
N THR A 21 -9.04 -1.61 12.35
CA THR A 21 -10.27 -1.07 12.92
C THR A 21 -9.92 0.08 13.88
N VAL A 22 -10.60 1.21 13.74
CA VAL A 22 -10.40 2.46 14.49
C VAL A 22 -11.71 2.90 15.15
N ASP A 23 -12.18 2.11 16.11
CA ASP A 23 -13.51 2.28 16.74
C ASP A 23 -13.71 3.67 17.35
N ALA A 24 -12.65 4.29 17.89
CA ALA A 24 -12.74 5.64 18.46
C ALA A 24 -13.06 6.72 17.42
N LEU A 25 -12.85 6.41 16.13
CA LEU A 25 -13.13 7.31 15.01
C LEU A 25 -14.45 6.99 14.30
N ALA A 26 -15.24 6.02 14.78
CA ALA A 26 -16.43 5.54 14.09
C ALA A 26 -17.44 6.65 13.73
N ALA A 27 -17.55 7.70 14.57
CA ALA A 27 -18.43 8.84 14.32
C ALA A 27 -18.06 9.68 13.08
N PHE A 28 -16.87 9.48 12.50
CA PHE A 28 -16.39 10.17 11.30
C PHE A 28 -16.48 9.31 10.03
N PHE A 29 -17.02 8.09 10.13
CA PHE A 29 -17.33 7.22 9.00
C PHE A 29 -18.81 7.35 8.64
N ASN A 30 -19.17 7.02 7.39
CA ASN A 30 -20.58 7.04 6.99
C ASN A 30 -21.37 5.94 7.72
N ASP A 31 -22.67 6.16 7.89
CA ASP A 31 -23.55 5.18 8.53
C ASP A 31 -23.48 3.81 7.81
N GLY A 32 -23.13 2.78 8.57
CA GLY A 32 -23.04 1.40 8.08
C GLY A 32 -21.69 1.03 7.44
N GLU A 33 -20.72 1.96 7.33
CA GLU A 33 -19.36 1.63 6.94
C GLU A 33 -18.53 1.17 8.14
N PRO A 34 -17.71 0.10 8.00
CA PRO A 34 -16.80 -0.28 9.06
C PRO A 34 -15.73 0.80 9.23
N PRO A 35 -15.39 1.19 10.48
CA PRO A 35 -14.38 2.21 10.73
C PRO A 35 -12.98 1.63 10.53
N GLU A 36 -12.59 1.43 9.28
CA GLU A 36 -11.30 0.87 8.89
C GLU A 36 -10.35 1.93 8.33
N TRP A 37 -9.12 1.93 8.85
CA TRP A 37 -8.03 2.74 8.34
C TRP A 37 -7.06 1.89 7.54
N HIS A 38 -6.89 2.20 6.26
CA HIS A 38 -6.00 1.46 5.36
C HIS A 38 -4.64 2.14 5.25
N VAL A 39 -3.59 1.37 5.47
CA VAL A 39 -2.20 1.83 5.40
C VAL A 39 -1.33 0.90 4.56
N ARG A 40 -0.17 1.41 4.16
CA ARG A 40 0.88 0.64 3.50
C ARG A 40 2.25 0.78 4.17
N GLY A 41 3.15 -0.14 3.87
CA GLY A 41 4.57 0.01 4.15
C GLY A 41 5.20 1.16 3.35
N LEU A 42 6.28 1.72 3.91
CA LEU A 42 7.09 2.75 3.29
C LEU A 42 8.26 2.16 2.51
N ASN A 43 8.69 2.83 1.44
CA ASN A 43 10.00 2.56 0.83
C ASN A 43 11.13 3.32 1.56
N SER A 44 12.38 3.08 1.16
CA SER A 44 13.56 3.70 1.78
C SER A 44 13.54 5.24 1.75
N ASN A 45 13.12 5.85 0.63
CA ASN A 45 13.08 7.31 0.49
C ASN A 45 12.05 7.92 1.45
N GLU A 46 10.89 7.31 1.55
CA GLU A 46 9.82 7.74 2.46
C GLU A 46 10.20 7.55 3.92
N LEU A 47 10.77 6.39 4.26
CA LEU A 47 11.27 6.13 5.61
C LEU A 47 12.35 7.15 6.00
N HIS A 48 13.30 7.43 5.11
CA HIS A 48 14.35 8.41 5.39
C HIS A 48 13.78 9.83 5.56
N ARG A 49 12.80 10.22 4.72
CA ARG A 49 12.09 11.49 4.89
C ARG A 49 11.45 11.62 6.27
N ALA A 50 10.79 10.57 6.76
CA ALA A 50 10.22 10.55 8.09
C ALA A 50 11.30 10.63 9.19
N LEU A 51 12.40 9.87 9.05
CA LEU A 51 13.52 9.91 10.00
C LEU A 51 14.14 11.31 10.10
N GLU A 52 14.31 11.99 8.97
CA GLU A 52 14.82 13.37 8.95
C GLU A 52 13.87 14.36 9.63
N ALA A 53 12.56 14.16 9.51
CA ALA A 53 11.59 14.98 10.25
C ALA A 53 11.76 14.87 11.77
N GLY A 54 12.08 13.67 12.28
CA GLY A 54 12.39 13.47 13.70
C GLY A 54 13.73 14.06 14.15
N LYS A 55 14.66 14.33 13.22
CA LYS A 55 15.96 14.96 13.51
C LYS A 55 15.93 16.49 13.39
N ARG A 56 14.95 17.04 12.65
CA ARG A 56 14.81 18.49 12.35
C ARG A 56 14.37 19.35 13.53
N GLN A 57 14.48 18.87 14.76
CA GLN A 57 14.19 19.62 15.99
C GLN A 57 14.82 21.04 16.02
N GLY A 58 15.98 21.24 15.36
CA GLY A 58 16.68 22.53 15.28
C GLY A 58 16.43 23.38 14.02
N SER A 59 15.78 22.87 12.97
CA SER A 59 15.61 23.60 11.68
C SER A 59 14.27 24.31 11.54
N ILE A 60 13.30 24.01 12.41
CA ILE A 60 12.00 24.69 12.42
C ILE A 60 12.16 26.12 12.93
N GLU A 61 13.05 26.36 13.90
CA GLU A 61 13.31 27.70 14.44
C GLU A 61 13.94 28.64 13.38
N SER A 62 14.77 28.12 12.48
CA SER A 62 15.41 28.90 11.41
C SER A 62 14.45 29.18 10.24
N ILE A 63 13.60 28.22 9.87
CA ILE A 63 12.54 28.43 8.86
C ILE A 63 11.48 29.40 9.38
N VAL A 64 11.11 29.29 10.66
CA VAL A 64 10.19 30.23 11.32
C VAL A 64 10.80 31.63 11.43
N ARG A 65 12.10 31.79 11.74
CA ARG A 65 12.76 33.11 11.70
C ARG A 65 12.80 33.70 10.29
N ALA A 66 13.00 32.88 9.26
CA ALA A 66 12.99 33.33 7.88
C ALA A 66 11.59 33.79 7.41
N LEU A 67 10.51 33.18 7.92
CA LEU A 67 9.13 33.58 7.63
C LEU A 67 8.61 34.72 8.52
N ALA A 68 9.10 34.84 9.76
CA ALA A 68 8.76 35.93 10.69
C ALA A 68 9.38 37.28 10.29
N ALA A 69 10.31 37.30 9.33
CA ALA A 69 10.75 38.54 8.66
C ALA A 69 9.63 39.22 7.85
N SER A 70 8.46 38.56 7.69
CA SER A 70 7.31 39.05 6.90
C SER A 70 6.04 39.35 7.71
N GLY A 71 6.04 39.21 9.05
CA GLY A 71 4.95 39.67 9.92
C GLY A 71 4.37 38.67 10.93
N ASP A 72 3.47 39.19 11.78
CA ASP A 72 2.95 38.61 13.04
C ASP A 72 2.09 37.32 12.90
N GLN A 73 1.89 36.81 11.68
CA GLN A 73 1.13 35.57 11.43
C GLN A 73 1.92 34.28 11.69
N ALA A 74 3.24 34.38 11.89
CA ALA A 74 4.10 33.21 12.09
C ALA A 74 3.72 32.39 13.34
N ASN A 75 3.18 33.02 14.40
CA ASN A 75 2.75 32.30 15.60
C ASN A 75 1.46 31.50 15.39
N ALA A 76 0.48 32.05 14.69
CA ALA A 76 -0.78 31.36 14.40
C ALA A 76 -0.58 30.18 13.45
N VAL A 77 0.30 30.33 12.45
CA VAL A 77 0.69 29.23 11.54
C VAL A 77 1.47 28.15 12.29
N ARG A 78 2.38 28.53 13.20
CA ARG A 78 3.07 27.57 14.09
C ARG A 78 2.08 26.78 14.94
N GLN A 79 1.10 27.45 15.53
CA GLN A 79 0.10 26.82 16.39
C GLN A 79 -0.88 25.93 15.59
N ALA A 80 -1.28 26.37 14.39
CA ALA A 80 -2.13 25.59 13.48
C ALA A 80 -1.42 24.36 12.86
N LEU A 81 -0.08 24.36 12.82
CA LEU A 81 0.74 23.25 12.33
C LEU A 81 1.27 22.35 13.45
N GLY A 82 0.90 22.56 14.72
CA GLY A 82 1.43 21.78 15.85
C GLY A 82 2.92 22.00 16.11
N LEU A 83 3.46 23.14 15.66
CA LEU A 83 4.86 23.56 15.77
C LEU A 83 5.10 24.54 16.91
N THR A 84 4.39 24.39 18.02
CA THR A 84 4.82 25.02 19.28
C THR A 84 6.01 24.22 19.84
N THR A 85 6.98 24.93 20.40
CA THR A 85 8.17 24.38 21.08
C THR A 85 7.91 23.04 21.77
N GLY A 86 8.47 21.94 21.23
CA GLY A 86 8.58 20.68 21.96
C GLY A 86 7.89 19.44 21.40
N THR A 87 7.37 19.41 20.16
CA THR A 87 6.92 18.14 19.55
C THR A 87 8.08 17.16 19.50
N PRO A 88 8.08 16.06 20.28
CA PRO A 88 9.23 15.15 20.33
C PRO A 88 9.54 14.63 18.93
N GLY A 89 10.83 14.46 18.59
CA GLY A 89 11.24 14.03 17.25
C GLY A 89 10.56 12.74 16.79
N GLU A 90 10.22 11.86 17.73
CA GLU A 90 9.44 10.66 17.46
C GLU A 90 8.02 10.96 16.94
N ILE A 91 7.34 12.00 17.46
CA ILE A 91 6.03 12.42 16.99
C ILE A 91 6.15 13.05 15.59
N ALA A 92 7.15 13.90 15.35
CA ALA A 92 7.39 14.48 14.03
C ALA A 92 7.64 13.41 12.96
N LYS A 93 8.44 12.39 13.29
CA LYS A 93 8.65 11.21 12.44
C LYS A 93 7.32 10.52 12.13
N ARG A 94 6.53 10.21 13.16
CA ARG A 94 5.27 9.48 13.02
C ARG A 94 4.21 10.23 12.23
N LEU A 95 4.15 11.56 12.35
CA LEU A 95 3.28 12.41 11.56
C LEU A 95 3.60 12.30 10.05
N GLU A 96 4.88 12.41 9.68
CA GLU A 96 5.30 12.22 8.28
C GLU A 96 5.02 10.79 7.79
N MET A 97 5.29 9.77 8.62
CA MET A 97 4.98 8.39 8.28
C MET A 97 3.50 8.21 7.96
N LEU A 98 2.61 8.75 8.81
CA LEU A 98 1.17 8.63 8.63
C LEU A 98 0.71 9.29 7.32
N VAL A 99 1.14 10.52 7.04
CA VAL A 99 0.78 11.25 5.82
C VAL A 99 1.19 10.48 4.56
N MET A 100 2.38 9.89 4.54
CA MET A 100 2.86 9.14 3.36
C MET A 100 2.20 7.76 3.21
N ALA A 101 1.89 7.08 4.31
CA ALA A 101 1.44 5.69 4.31
C ALA A 101 -0.10 5.53 4.36
N SER A 102 -0.85 6.58 4.67
CA SER A 102 -2.31 6.52 4.73
C SER A 102 -2.91 6.42 3.32
N GLU A 103 -3.52 5.27 3.00
CA GLU A 103 -4.13 5.03 1.69
C GLU A 103 -5.62 5.41 1.69
N ARG A 104 -6.35 5.04 2.76
CA ARG A 104 -7.76 5.39 2.95
C ARG A 104 -8.04 5.60 4.45
N PRO A 105 -8.41 6.82 4.88
CA PRO A 105 -8.45 8.05 4.09
C PRO A 105 -7.04 8.51 3.66
N ARG A 106 -6.92 9.23 2.55
CA ARG A 106 -5.70 10.01 2.27
C ARG A 106 -5.77 11.28 3.08
N ILE A 107 -4.72 11.59 3.84
CA ILE A 107 -4.72 12.72 4.76
C ILE A 107 -3.51 13.63 4.55
N GLU A 108 -3.68 14.89 4.93
CA GLU A 108 -2.60 15.88 4.98
C GLU A 108 -2.10 16.07 6.41
N MET A 109 -0.96 16.76 6.57
CA MET A 109 -0.31 17.00 7.87
C MET A 109 -1.26 17.57 8.93
N THR A 110 -2.14 18.49 8.55
CA THR A 110 -3.13 19.10 9.47
C THR A 110 -4.06 18.07 10.11
N THR A 111 -4.48 17.07 9.34
CA THR A 111 -5.33 15.97 9.82
C THR A 111 -4.53 15.01 10.70
N ALA A 112 -3.28 14.71 10.32
CA ALA A 112 -2.38 13.88 11.11
C ALA A 112 -2.12 14.49 12.51
N VAL A 113 -1.88 15.81 12.57
CA VAL A 113 -1.73 16.55 13.83
C VAL A 113 -3.02 16.47 14.64
N LYS A 114 -4.17 16.70 14.03
CA LYS A 114 -5.47 16.62 14.72
C LYS A 114 -5.73 15.22 15.30
N LEU A 115 -5.36 14.18 14.55
CA LEU A 115 -5.45 12.80 15.01
C LEU A 115 -4.51 12.54 16.19
N ALA A 116 -3.26 13.01 16.12
CA ALA A 116 -2.30 12.86 17.22
C ALA A 116 -2.73 13.60 18.50
N GLU A 117 -3.39 14.76 18.37
CA GLU A 117 -3.89 15.55 19.50
C GLU A 117 -5.16 14.97 20.14
N CYS A 118 -6.12 14.53 19.32
CA CYS A 118 -7.45 14.13 19.80
C CYS A 118 -7.60 12.61 20.00
N PHE A 119 -6.88 11.80 19.23
CA PHE A 119 -6.95 10.34 19.25
C PHE A 119 -5.53 9.72 19.30
N PRO A 120 -4.73 10.02 20.34
CA PRO A 120 -3.33 9.62 20.42
C PRO A 120 -3.12 8.11 20.38
N ILE A 121 -4.06 7.31 20.90
CA ILE A 121 -3.99 5.84 20.84
C ILE A 121 -4.15 5.35 19.40
N GLU A 122 -5.13 5.87 18.64
CA GLU A 122 -5.31 5.51 17.23
C GLU A 122 -4.12 5.96 16.38
N PHE A 123 -3.63 7.18 16.61
CA PHE A 123 -2.42 7.67 15.98
C PHE A 123 -1.21 6.73 16.19
N LEU A 124 -0.99 6.26 17.43
CA LEU A 124 0.08 5.32 17.73
C LEU A 124 -0.16 3.95 17.10
N SER A 125 -1.38 3.41 17.18
CA SER A 125 -1.75 2.12 16.59
C SER A 125 -1.51 2.10 15.07
N ILE A 126 -1.99 3.11 14.37
CA ILE A 126 -1.84 3.23 12.91
C ILE A 126 -0.35 3.37 12.54
N THR A 127 0.39 4.24 13.24
CA THR A 127 1.83 4.47 12.93
C THR A 127 2.73 3.29 13.33
N ASN A 128 2.37 2.53 14.37
CA ASN A 128 3.01 1.26 14.69
C ASN A 128 2.80 0.26 13.55
N ARG A 129 1.57 0.15 13.03
CA ARG A 129 1.30 -0.76 11.92
C ARG A 129 2.07 -0.39 10.66
N ILE A 130 2.16 0.89 10.32
CA ILE A 130 3.03 1.36 9.22
C ILE A 130 4.48 0.93 9.44
N SER A 131 4.99 1.03 10.67
CA SER A 131 6.35 0.61 11.03
C SER A 131 6.55 -0.89 10.85
N GLU A 132 5.59 -1.70 11.29
CA GLU A 132 5.60 -3.16 11.13
C GLU A 132 5.59 -3.56 9.65
N LEU A 133 4.69 -2.99 8.85
CA LEU A 133 4.62 -3.26 7.40
C LEU A 133 5.92 -2.87 6.69
N THR A 134 6.50 -1.73 7.07
CA THR A 134 7.79 -1.26 6.54
C THR A 134 8.92 -2.23 6.90
N GLY A 135 8.94 -2.76 8.12
CA GLY A 135 9.93 -3.75 8.56
C GLY A 135 9.81 -5.11 7.88
N GLN A 136 8.60 -5.48 7.41
CA GLN A 136 8.35 -6.71 6.64
C GLN A 136 8.81 -6.62 5.18
N GLY A 137 9.10 -5.41 4.69
CA GLY A 137 9.42 -5.18 3.29
C GLY A 137 8.20 -5.32 2.37
N PHE A 138 8.47 -5.30 1.07
CA PHE A 138 7.43 -5.33 0.04
C PHE A 138 7.01 -6.77 -0.27
N ASP A 139 5.75 -6.95 -0.65
CA ASP A 139 5.25 -8.22 -1.12
C ASP A 139 5.75 -8.53 -2.53
N LEU A 140 6.13 -9.78 -2.75
CA LEU A 140 6.42 -10.30 -4.08
C LEU A 140 5.10 -10.54 -4.82
N VAL A 141 4.85 -9.76 -5.86
CA VAL A 141 3.69 -9.98 -6.72
C VAL A 141 3.95 -11.25 -7.52
N LYS A 142 3.21 -12.31 -7.22
CA LYS A 142 3.27 -13.54 -8.01
C LYS A 142 2.78 -13.21 -9.43
N PRO A 143 3.57 -13.51 -10.48
CA PRO A 143 3.08 -13.39 -11.85
C PRO A 143 1.80 -14.22 -11.97
N ALA A 144 0.76 -13.64 -12.56
CA ALA A 144 -0.43 -14.41 -12.90
C ALA A 144 0.03 -15.63 -13.70
N ALA A 145 -0.22 -16.83 -13.18
CA ALA A 145 0.09 -18.03 -13.92
C ALA A 145 -0.69 -17.93 -15.23
N ALA A 146 0.01 -17.93 -16.37
CA ALA A 146 -0.63 -18.26 -17.62
C ALA A 146 -1.22 -19.66 -17.41
N SER A 147 -2.55 -19.72 -17.24
CA SER A 147 -3.24 -21.01 -17.20
C SER A 147 -2.85 -21.73 -18.48
N PRO A 148 -2.28 -22.95 -18.43
CA PRO A 148 -2.23 -23.76 -19.63
C PRO A 148 -3.68 -23.94 -20.06
N GLN A 149 -4.03 -23.38 -21.21
CA GLN A 149 -5.19 -23.86 -21.95
C GLN A 149 -4.93 -25.35 -22.16
N THR A 150 -5.62 -26.21 -21.43
CA THR A 150 -5.77 -27.60 -21.79
C THR A 150 -6.45 -27.61 -23.14
N THR A 151 -5.66 -27.82 -24.20
CA THR A 151 -6.16 -28.26 -25.50
C THR A 151 -6.86 -29.59 -25.25
N ASP A 152 -8.19 -29.54 -25.28
CA ASP A 152 -9.06 -30.71 -25.22
C ASP A 152 -8.71 -31.61 -26.41
N SER A 153 -7.92 -32.64 -26.13
CA SER A 153 -7.51 -33.63 -27.13
C SER A 153 -8.59 -34.71 -27.19
N SER A 154 -9.74 -34.35 -27.76
CA SER A 154 -10.69 -35.31 -28.30
C SER A 154 -10.20 -35.77 -29.67
N SER A 155 -9.11 -36.54 -29.70
CA SER A 155 -8.89 -37.50 -30.79
C SER A 155 -9.67 -38.75 -30.44
N ALA A 156 -10.95 -38.77 -30.82
CA ALA A 156 -11.67 -40.03 -30.96
C ALA A 156 -11.06 -40.78 -32.15
N CYS A 157 -10.18 -41.70 -31.81
CA CYS A 157 -9.91 -42.88 -32.59
C CYS A 157 -11.24 -43.62 -32.84
N ASP A 158 -11.72 -43.65 -34.07
CA ASP A 158 -12.48 -44.81 -34.55
C ASP A 158 -12.22 -45.03 -36.05
N SER A 159 -12.16 -46.31 -36.41
CA SER A 159 -11.44 -46.87 -37.56
C SER A 159 -12.37 -47.07 -38.77
N PRO A 160 -11.85 -47.41 -39.97
CA PRO A 160 -12.60 -47.30 -41.22
C PRO A 160 -13.54 -48.50 -41.43
N SER A 161 -14.78 -48.24 -41.85
CA SER A 161 -15.71 -49.27 -42.33
C SER A 161 -15.88 -49.20 -43.84
N SER A 162 -15.24 -50.18 -44.49
CA SER A 162 -15.70 -50.99 -45.63
C SER A 162 -16.38 -50.28 -46.81
N GLU A 163 -15.60 -50.08 -47.87
CA GLU A 163 -16.09 -49.95 -49.24
C GLU A 163 -15.82 -51.30 -49.94
N ALA A 164 -16.88 -52.08 -50.20
CA ALA A 164 -16.81 -53.27 -51.03
C ALA A 164 -18.01 -53.29 -51.97
N ALA A 165 -17.69 -53.06 -53.25
CA ALA A 165 -18.58 -53.08 -54.39
C ALA A 165 -19.29 -54.43 -54.58
N SER A 166 -20.54 -54.38 -55.04
CA SER A 166 -21.18 -55.53 -55.67
C SER A 166 -21.88 -55.06 -56.94
N SER A 167 -21.25 -55.36 -58.07
CA SER A 167 -21.79 -55.24 -59.42
C SER A 167 -21.46 -56.54 -60.17
N THR A 168 -22.46 -57.35 -60.49
CA THR A 168 -22.45 -58.38 -61.55
C THR A 168 -23.90 -58.88 -61.68
N SER A 169 -24.64 -58.40 -62.69
CA SER A 169 -24.79 -58.95 -64.06
C SER A 169 -25.74 -60.16 -64.15
N THR A 170 -26.83 -59.95 -64.92
CA THR A 170 -27.66 -60.85 -65.77
C THR A 170 -27.04 -62.23 -66.11
N ASP A 171 -27.72 -63.38 -66.33
CA ASP A 171 -29.08 -63.81 -66.78
C ASP A 171 -29.09 -65.38 -66.66
N PRO A 172 -29.85 -66.21 -67.42
CA PRO A 172 -31.30 -66.47 -67.49
C PRO A 172 -31.65 -67.96 -67.15
N THR A 173 -32.94 -68.32 -67.06
CA THR A 173 -33.66 -69.41 -67.81
C THR A 173 -35.11 -69.52 -67.30
#